data_AF-A7GI96-F1
#
_entry.id   AF-A7GI96-F1
#
_cell.length_a   1.000
_cell.length_b   1.000
_cell.length_c   1.000
_cell.angle_alpha   90.00
_cell.angle_beta   90.00
_cell.angle_gamma   90.00
#
_symmetry.space_group_name_H-M   'P 1'
#
loop_
_entity.id
_entity.type
_entity.pdbx_description
1 polymer ?
#
loop_
_entity_poly.entity_id
_entity_poly.type
_entity_poly.pdbx_seq_one_letter_code
_entity_poly.pdbx_strand_id
1 'polypeptide(L)'
;MTDIKLFERWVKNALKNTFVFIPCRKFFVVVDGYTGFKIPNKFSSYKKIIRKQTFQNLKTGFGIRDGEIDKWDSLDILKDFDMSNKIKATMLPFVYEKSDKMQIFKANDDLIFINKELLKNINIEHYEIYAESPITPLIFRSEDITYITLPIRMNGFKYTIEEKQGELGCI
;
A
#
# COMPACT_ATOMS: atom_id res chain seq x y z
N MET A 1 -8.10 -14.92 6.53
CA MET A 1 -9.49 -14.61 6.10
C MET A 1 -9.78 -13.10 6.12
N THR A 2 -9.14 -12.34 7.00
CA THR A 2 -9.26 -10.87 7.11
C THR A 2 -8.70 -10.10 5.91
N ASP A 3 -7.50 -10.44 5.42
CA ASP A 3 -6.89 -9.73 4.28
C ASP A 3 -7.67 -9.88 2.97
N ILE A 4 -8.35 -11.00 2.75
CA ILE A 4 -9.24 -11.18 1.58
C ILE A 4 -10.38 -10.17 1.63
N LYS A 5 -11.01 -9.96 2.80
CA LYS A 5 -12.13 -9.02 2.96
C LYS A 5 -11.66 -7.57 2.79
N LEU A 6 -10.49 -7.24 3.33
CA LEU A 6 -9.90 -5.91 3.18
C LEU A 6 -9.51 -5.63 1.73
N PHE A 7 -8.88 -6.60 1.06
CA PHE A 7 -8.62 -6.53 -0.38
C PHE A 7 -9.91 -6.41 -1.18
N GLU A 8 -10.94 -7.21 -0.89
CA GLU A 8 -12.23 -7.14 -1.60
C GLU A 8 -12.86 -5.75 -1.47
N ARG A 9 -12.83 -5.17 -0.26
CA ARG A 9 -13.31 -3.81 -0.01
C ARG A 9 -12.49 -2.80 -0.80
N TRP A 10 -11.17 -2.91 -0.78
CA TRP A 10 -10.29 -2.02 -1.54
C TRP A 10 -10.58 -2.10 -3.04
N VAL A 11 -10.60 -3.30 -3.60
CA VAL A 11 -10.92 -3.57 -5.01
C VAL A 11 -12.28 -2.97 -5.37
N LYS A 12 -13.35 -3.20 -4.59
CA LYS A 12 -14.67 -2.60 -4.87
C LYS A 12 -14.68 -1.06 -4.88
N ASN A 13 -13.73 -0.41 -4.20
CA ASN A 13 -13.61 1.04 -4.17
C ASN A 13 -12.69 1.56 -5.28
N ALA A 14 -11.49 0.98 -5.41
CA ALA A 14 -10.48 1.36 -6.39
C ALA A 14 -10.93 1.12 -7.83
N LEU A 15 -11.56 -0.04 -8.09
CA LEU A 15 -12.00 -0.44 -9.43
C LEU A 15 -13.10 0.44 -10.04
N LYS A 16 -13.73 1.33 -9.25
CA LYS A 16 -14.79 2.19 -9.77
C LYS A 16 -14.28 3.28 -10.71
N ASN A 17 -13.05 3.75 -10.48
CA ASN A 17 -12.50 4.90 -11.21
C ASN A 17 -11.16 4.57 -11.87
N THR A 18 -10.14 4.21 -11.09
CA THR A 18 -8.77 4.11 -11.59
C THR A 18 -8.04 2.94 -10.96
N PHE A 19 -7.59 1.99 -11.77
CA PHE A 19 -6.67 0.95 -11.31
C PHE A 19 -5.91 0.27 -12.47
N VAL A 20 -4.81 -0.41 -12.15
CA VAL A 20 -4.05 -1.23 -13.10
C VAL A 20 -3.91 -2.65 -12.56
N PHE A 21 -4.15 -3.64 -13.42
CA PHE A 21 -3.91 -5.06 -13.20
C PHE A 21 -2.75 -5.55 -14.06
N ILE A 22 -1.78 -6.22 -13.46
CA ILE A 22 -0.67 -6.84 -14.18
C ILE A 22 -0.54 -8.31 -13.77
N PRO A 23 -0.82 -9.28 -14.67
CA PRO A 23 -0.54 -10.66 -14.42
C PRO A 23 0.95 -10.97 -14.65
N CYS A 24 1.56 -11.70 -13.74
CA CYS A 24 2.90 -12.26 -13.91
C CYS A 24 2.86 -13.79 -13.76
N ARG A 25 3.97 -14.47 -14.07
CA ARG A 25 4.03 -15.94 -14.03
C ARG A 25 3.77 -16.51 -12.62
N LYS A 26 4.33 -15.90 -11.57
CA LYS A 26 4.25 -16.39 -10.18
C LYS A 26 3.26 -15.63 -9.31
N PHE A 27 2.92 -14.40 -9.68
CA PHE A 27 2.07 -13.49 -8.91
C PHE A 27 1.29 -12.59 -9.88
N PHE A 28 0.44 -11.72 -9.35
CA PHE A 28 -0.12 -10.59 -10.08
C PHE A 28 -0.07 -9.35 -9.19
N VAL A 29 -0.18 -8.19 -9.82
CA VAL A 29 -0.21 -6.90 -9.16
C VAL A 29 -1.52 -6.18 -9.47
N VAL A 30 -2.04 -5.46 -8.49
CA VAL A 30 -3.18 -4.54 -8.63
C VAL A 30 -2.79 -3.23 -7.95
N VAL A 31 -2.92 -2.09 -8.64
CA VAL A 31 -2.63 -0.76 -8.07
C VAL A 31 -3.73 0.23 -8.40
N ASP A 32 -3.99 1.21 -7.53
CA ASP A 32 -4.97 2.30 -7.76
C ASP A 32 -4.31 3.68 -7.91
N GLY A 33 -2.99 3.72 -8.04
CA GLY A 33 -2.18 4.94 -8.15
C GLY A 33 -1.60 5.42 -6.82
N TYR A 34 -2.23 5.09 -5.68
CA TYR A 34 -1.73 5.45 -4.34
C TYR A 34 -1.32 4.24 -3.51
N THR A 35 -1.93 3.11 -3.81
CA THR A 35 -1.78 1.85 -3.08
C THR A 35 -1.72 0.69 -4.05
N GLY A 36 -1.16 -0.43 -3.58
CA GLY A 36 -0.96 -1.58 -4.44
C GLY A 36 -0.86 -2.88 -3.69
N PHE A 37 -1.25 -3.97 -4.35
CA PHE A 37 -1.15 -5.33 -3.86
C PHE A 37 -0.38 -6.18 -4.86
N LYS A 38 0.61 -6.93 -4.38
CA LYS A 38 1.29 -8.03 -5.09
C LYS A 38 0.93 -9.34 -4.41
N ILE A 39 0.32 -10.24 -5.18
CA ILE A 39 -0.34 -11.44 -4.65
C ILE A 39 0.11 -12.67 -5.45
N PRO A 40 0.61 -13.74 -4.79
CA PRO A 40 0.96 -15.00 -5.43
C PRO A 40 -0.22 -15.63 -6.20
N ASN A 41 0.08 -16.23 -7.36
CA ASN A 41 -0.94 -16.85 -8.22
C ASN A 41 -1.64 -18.06 -7.59
N LYS A 42 -1.03 -18.68 -6.54
CA LYS A 42 -1.66 -19.76 -5.77
C LYS A 42 -2.98 -19.33 -5.11
N PHE A 43 -3.19 -18.02 -4.89
CA PHE A 43 -4.39 -17.47 -4.27
C PHE A 43 -5.46 -17.06 -5.28
N SER A 44 -6.17 -18.06 -5.82
CA SER A 44 -7.21 -17.84 -6.84
C SER A 44 -8.41 -17.00 -6.37
N SER A 45 -8.65 -16.90 -5.06
CA SER A 45 -9.74 -16.09 -4.46
C SER A 45 -9.65 -14.62 -4.85
N TYR A 46 -8.46 -14.03 -4.79
CA TYR A 46 -8.23 -12.62 -5.11
C TYR A 46 -8.49 -12.33 -6.60
N LYS A 47 -8.06 -13.21 -7.50
CA LYS A 47 -8.35 -13.11 -8.94
C LYS A 47 -9.84 -13.19 -9.24
N LYS A 48 -10.58 -14.07 -8.53
CA LYS A 48 -12.05 -14.16 -8.69
C LYS A 48 -12.73 -12.84 -8.35
N ILE A 49 -12.25 -12.10 -7.36
CA ILE A 49 -12.80 -10.79 -6.99
C ILE A 49 -12.63 -9.80 -8.14
N ILE A 50 -11.40 -9.64 -8.67
CA ILE A 50 -11.13 -8.70 -9.78
C ILE A 50 -11.96 -9.06 -11.02
N ARG A 51 -12.01 -10.34 -11.38
CA ARG A 51 -12.79 -10.81 -12.54
C ARG A 51 -14.28 -10.52 -12.38
N LYS A 52 -14.84 -10.68 -11.18
CA LYS A 52 -16.26 -10.38 -10.90
C LYS A 52 -16.58 -8.89 -11.04
N GLN A 53 -15.63 -8.01 -10.76
CA GLN A 53 -15.84 -6.57 -10.78
C GLN A 53 -15.58 -5.96 -12.17
N THR A 54 -14.64 -6.51 -12.93
CA THR A 54 -14.19 -5.94 -14.21
C THR A 54 -14.68 -6.70 -15.44
N PHE A 55 -15.17 -7.93 -15.26
CA PHE A 55 -15.53 -8.88 -16.31
C PHE A 55 -14.38 -9.22 -17.28
N GLN A 56 -13.14 -8.85 -16.95
CA GLN A 56 -11.98 -9.05 -17.81
C GLN A 56 -11.36 -10.43 -17.70
N ASN A 57 -10.69 -10.84 -18.78
CA ASN A 57 -9.81 -12.00 -18.78
C ASN A 57 -8.45 -11.62 -18.16
N LEU A 58 -8.12 -12.22 -17.02
CA LEU A 58 -6.92 -11.89 -16.24
C LEU A 58 -5.61 -12.52 -16.78
N LYS A 59 -5.57 -12.84 -18.08
CA LYS A 59 -4.37 -13.35 -18.77
C LYS A 59 -3.44 -12.24 -19.25
N THR A 60 -3.98 -11.04 -19.49
CA THR A 60 -3.25 -9.87 -19.98
C THR A 60 -3.37 -8.72 -18.99
N GLY A 61 -2.39 -7.81 -19.00
CA GLY A 61 -2.45 -6.59 -18.21
C GLY A 61 -3.46 -5.60 -18.79
N PHE A 62 -4.14 -4.87 -17.91
CA PHE A 62 -5.10 -3.85 -18.28
C PHE A 62 -5.18 -2.75 -17.22
N GLY A 63 -5.59 -1.56 -17.63
CA GLY A 63 -5.94 -0.45 -16.76
C GLY A 63 -7.41 -0.11 -16.90
N ILE A 64 -8.01 0.42 -15.84
CA ILE A 64 -9.25 1.17 -15.91
C ILE A 64 -8.96 2.61 -15.52
N ARG A 65 -9.50 3.56 -16.29
CA ARG A 65 -9.46 4.99 -15.98
C ARG A 65 -10.79 5.61 -16.36
N ASP A 66 -11.46 6.24 -15.39
CA ASP A 66 -12.77 6.87 -15.58
C ASP A 66 -13.82 5.95 -16.23
N GLY A 67 -13.72 4.64 -15.94
CA GLY A 67 -14.59 3.59 -16.47
C GLY A 67 -14.17 3.00 -17.82
N GLU A 68 -13.19 3.60 -18.50
CA GLU A 68 -12.63 3.08 -19.75
C GLU A 68 -11.56 2.02 -19.47
N ILE A 69 -11.53 0.96 -20.29
CA ILE A 69 -10.62 -0.17 -20.11
C ILE A 69 -9.59 -0.15 -21.23
N ASP A 70 -8.32 -0.03 -20.86
CA ASP A 70 -7.19 -0.03 -21.78
C ASP A 70 -6.25 -1.20 -21.54
N LYS A 71 -5.59 -1.64 -22.62
CA LYS A 71 -4.50 -2.59 -22.49
C LYS A 71 -3.33 -1.91 -21.76
N TRP A 72 -2.74 -2.62 -20.81
CA TRP A 72 -1.59 -2.11 -20.05
C TRP A 72 -0.44 -3.11 -20.09
N ASP A 73 0.62 -2.74 -20.81
CA ASP A 73 1.81 -3.59 -21.00
C ASP A 73 3.03 -3.10 -20.21
N SER A 74 2.99 -1.91 -19.60
CA SER A 74 4.13 -1.42 -18.80
C SER A 74 4.28 -2.21 -17.51
N LEU A 75 5.50 -2.68 -17.26
CA LEU A 75 5.90 -3.38 -16.03
C LEU A 75 6.61 -2.46 -15.03
N ASP A 76 6.65 -1.15 -15.26
CA ASP A 76 7.40 -0.21 -14.41
C ASP A 76 6.93 -0.21 -12.96
N ILE A 77 5.62 -0.41 -12.73
CA ILE A 77 5.03 -0.51 -11.38
C ILE A 77 5.63 -1.67 -10.56
N LEU A 78 6.26 -2.66 -11.20
CA LEU A 78 6.90 -3.75 -10.45
C LEU A 78 8.11 -3.28 -9.64
N LYS A 79 8.72 -2.15 -10.02
CA LYS A 79 9.83 -1.53 -9.27
C LYS A 79 9.39 -1.09 -7.88
N ASP A 80 8.14 -0.65 -7.74
CA ASP A 80 7.55 -0.23 -6.46
C ASP A 80 7.40 -1.39 -5.46
N PHE A 81 7.39 -2.63 -5.95
CA PHE A 81 7.32 -3.85 -5.14
C PHE A 81 8.68 -4.55 -5.01
N ASP A 82 9.75 -3.93 -5.47
CA ASP A 82 11.09 -4.48 -5.32
C ASP A 82 11.56 -4.34 -3.88
N MET A 83 11.95 -5.46 -3.30
CA MET A 83 12.47 -5.54 -1.93
C MET A 83 13.99 -5.35 -1.87
N SER A 84 14.65 -5.28 -3.03
CA SER A 84 16.07 -4.97 -3.12
C SER A 84 16.33 -3.61 -2.49
N ASN A 85 17.37 -3.52 -1.66
CA ASN A 85 17.79 -2.30 -0.95
C ASN A 85 16.79 -1.72 0.06
N LYS A 86 15.75 -2.48 0.43
CA LYS A 86 14.78 -2.03 1.44
C LYS A 86 15.29 -2.30 2.85
N ILE A 87 15.09 -1.32 3.72
CA ILE A 87 15.39 -1.37 5.15
C ILE A 87 14.12 -1.53 5.97
N LYS A 88 14.22 -2.17 7.13
CA LYS A 88 13.07 -2.34 8.03
C LYS A 88 12.66 -0.98 8.59
N ALA A 89 11.37 -0.71 8.55
CA ALA A 89 10.75 0.48 9.13
C ALA A 89 9.91 0.10 10.35
N THR A 90 9.72 1.06 11.25
CA THR A 90 8.88 0.89 12.45
C THR A 90 7.74 1.88 12.42
N MET A 91 6.55 1.43 12.83
CA MET A 91 5.41 2.32 13.06
C MET A 91 5.62 3.04 14.40
N LEU A 92 5.57 4.37 14.40
CA LEU A 92 5.62 5.14 15.64
C LEU A 92 4.24 5.14 16.31
N PRO A 93 4.15 5.23 17.65
CA PRO A 93 2.88 5.19 18.38
C PRO A 93 2.07 6.50 18.27
N PHE A 94 2.51 7.45 17.43
CA PHE A 94 1.91 8.77 17.31
C PHE A 94 1.20 8.94 15.95
N VAL A 95 0.12 9.70 15.97
CA VAL A 95 -0.63 10.12 14.77
C VAL A 95 -0.49 11.63 14.66
N TYR A 96 -0.21 12.13 13.46
CA TYR A 96 -0.23 13.57 13.18
C TYR A 96 -1.64 13.97 12.73
N GLU A 97 -2.29 14.89 13.46
CA GLU A 97 -3.72 15.19 13.27
C GLU A 97 -4.00 16.46 12.45
N LYS A 98 -2.99 17.20 11.97
CA LYS A 98 -3.19 18.57 11.47
C LYS A 98 -3.79 18.71 10.04
N SER A 99 -4.25 17.63 9.41
CA SER A 99 -5.11 17.70 8.21
C SER A 99 -5.86 16.37 8.05
N ASP A 100 -5.27 15.45 7.29
CA ASP A 100 -5.60 14.04 7.30
C ASP A 100 -4.81 13.39 8.43
N LYS A 101 -5.45 12.49 9.17
CA LYS A 101 -4.75 11.71 10.20
C LYS A 101 -3.60 10.95 9.54
N MET A 102 -2.36 11.30 9.84
CA MET A 102 -1.19 10.63 9.29
C MET A 102 -0.63 9.65 10.30
N GLN A 103 -0.40 8.42 9.86
CA GLN A 103 0.42 7.47 10.59
C GLN A 103 1.88 7.75 10.25
N ILE A 104 2.72 7.85 11.29
CA ILE A 104 4.15 8.08 11.13
C ILE A 104 4.89 6.75 11.22
N PHE A 105 5.83 6.55 10.31
CA PHE A 105 6.80 5.46 10.32
C PHE A 105 8.21 6.05 10.35
N LYS A 106 9.16 5.28 10.87
CA LYS A 106 10.57 5.65 10.91
C LYS A 106 11.40 4.56 10.24
N ALA A 107 12.32 4.97 9.38
CA ALA A 107 13.32 4.10 8.79
C ALA A 107 14.66 4.83 8.82
N ASN A 108 15.67 4.29 9.51
CA ASN A 108 16.87 5.04 9.89
C ASN A 108 16.50 6.36 10.58
N ASP A 109 17.00 7.50 10.07
CA ASP A 109 16.68 8.84 10.56
C ASP A 109 15.55 9.51 9.78
N ASP A 110 15.00 8.83 8.77
CA ASP A 110 13.92 9.34 7.95
C ASP A 110 12.56 9.07 8.60
N LEU A 111 11.74 10.12 8.71
CA LEU A 111 10.31 10.01 9.03
C LEU A 111 9.48 9.92 7.76
N ILE A 112 8.54 8.99 7.77
CA ILE A 112 7.67 8.67 6.64
C ILE A 112 6.22 8.89 7.09
N PHE A 113 5.49 9.72 6.37
CA PHE A 113 4.10 10.07 6.70
C PHE A 113 3.17 9.41 5.69
N ILE A 114 2.22 8.60 6.18
CA ILE A 114 1.20 7.96 5.36
C ILE A 114 -0.17 8.43 5.82
N ASN A 115 -1.05 8.80 4.87
CA ASN A 115 -2.45 9.05 5.18
C ASN A 115 -3.10 7.75 5.70
N LYS A 116 -3.64 7.80 6.92
CA LYS A 116 -4.22 6.64 7.61
C LYS A 116 -5.36 5.98 6.82
N GLU A 117 -6.05 6.74 5.96
CA GLU A 117 -7.08 6.19 5.08
C GLU A 117 -6.53 5.19 4.05
N LEU A 118 -5.26 5.29 3.66
CA LEU A 118 -4.63 4.32 2.76
C LEU A 118 -4.42 2.98 3.48
N LEU A 119 -4.09 3.04 4.77
CA LEU A 119 -3.79 1.88 5.61
C LEU A 119 -5.03 1.07 6.03
N LYS A 120 -6.26 1.58 5.82
CA LYS A 120 -7.51 0.87 6.18
C LYS A 120 -7.73 -0.44 5.43
N ASN A 121 -6.93 -0.69 4.39
CA ASN A 121 -7.04 -1.87 3.52
C ASN A 121 -6.08 -3.00 3.92
N ILE A 122 -5.35 -2.85 5.01
CA ILE A 122 -4.47 -3.88 5.59
C ILE A 122 -4.66 -3.96 7.10
N ASN A 123 -4.31 -5.10 7.69
CA ASN A 123 -4.13 -5.19 9.13
C ASN A 123 -2.65 -5.03 9.48
N ILE A 124 -2.20 -3.79 9.73
CA ILE A 124 -0.78 -3.43 9.86
C ILE A 124 -0.01 -4.35 10.83
N GLU A 125 -0.64 -4.79 11.92
CA GLU A 125 -0.03 -5.65 12.94
C GLU A 125 0.50 -6.99 12.40
N HIS A 126 -0.01 -7.43 11.24
CA HIS A 126 0.39 -8.68 10.60
C HIS A 126 1.48 -8.50 9.53
N TYR A 127 1.99 -7.28 9.34
CA TYR A 127 2.93 -6.97 8.28
C TYR A 127 4.26 -6.49 8.86
N GLU A 128 5.34 -6.98 8.28
CA GLU A 128 6.63 -6.33 8.38
C GLU A 128 6.66 -5.11 7.46
N ILE A 129 7.25 -4.01 7.93
CA ILE A 129 7.22 -2.73 7.24
C ILE A 129 8.63 -2.41 6.74
N TYR A 130 8.73 -1.94 5.51
CA TYR A 130 9.99 -1.69 4.82
C TYR A 130 9.95 -0.40 4.01
N ALA A 131 11.08 0.30 3.94
CA ALA A 131 11.25 1.54 3.19
C ALA A 131 12.59 1.54 2.42
N GLU A 132 12.80 2.53 1.55
CA GLU A 132 14.08 2.84 0.89
C GLU A 132 14.48 4.28 1.22
N SER A 133 15.76 4.64 1.05
CA SER A 133 16.21 6.04 1.03
C SER A 133 16.83 6.35 -0.34
N PRO A 134 16.34 7.36 -1.10
CA PRO A 134 15.23 8.25 -0.75
C PRO A 134 13.90 7.51 -0.66
N ILE A 135 12.97 8.01 0.16
CA ILE A 135 11.70 7.32 0.44
C ILE A 135 10.90 7.10 -0.86
N THR A 136 10.83 5.84 -1.28
CA THR A 136 9.94 5.28 -2.31
C THR A 136 8.65 4.74 -1.65
N PRO A 137 7.73 4.02 -2.34
CA PRO A 137 6.56 3.46 -1.66
C PRO A 137 6.94 2.68 -0.40
N LEU A 138 6.18 2.90 0.68
CA LEU A 138 6.33 2.14 1.91
C LEU A 138 5.73 0.75 1.69
N ILE A 139 6.50 -0.29 2.01
CA ILE A 139 6.13 -1.69 1.73
C ILE A 139 5.72 -2.38 3.01
N PHE A 140 4.53 -2.98 3.00
CA PHE A 140 4.00 -3.85 4.04
C PHE A 140 4.02 -5.27 3.50
N ARG A 141 4.84 -6.14 4.10
CA ARG A 141 5.01 -7.53 3.68
C ARG A 141 4.50 -8.50 4.74
N SER A 142 3.59 -9.38 4.34
CA SER A 142 3.25 -10.61 5.06
C SER A 142 3.77 -11.83 4.29
N GLU A 143 3.52 -13.04 4.81
CA GLU A 143 3.88 -14.28 4.11
C GLU A 143 3.21 -14.40 2.74
N ASP A 144 2.00 -13.88 2.61
CA ASP A 144 1.13 -14.14 1.47
C ASP A 144 0.92 -12.94 0.56
N ILE A 145 1.15 -11.72 1.06
CA ILE A 145 0.80 -10.48 0.34
C ILE A 145 1.89 -9.44 0.58
N THR A 146 2.20 -8.69 -0.48
CA THR A 146 2.91 -7.43 -0.34
C THR A 146 1.97 -6.31 -0.71
N TYR A 147 1.76 -5.40 0.24
CA TYR A 147 1.01 -4.17 0.04
C TYR A 147 2.00 -3.00 -0.01
N ILE A 148 1.73 -2.02 -0.86
CA ILE A 148 2.52 -0.79 -0.96
C ILE A 148 1.60 0.42 -0.82
N THR A 149 2.15 1.52 -0.32
CA THR A 149 1.47 2.82 -0.33
C THR A 149 2.46 3.95 -0.47
N LEU A 150 2.06 5.00 -1.21
CA LEU A 150 2.90 6.17 -1.41
C LEU A 150 2.98 7.03 -0.15
N PRO A 151 4.19 7.51 0.20
CA PRO A 151 4.35 8.47 1.28
C PRO A 151 3.88 9.87 0.87
N ILE A 152 3.49 10.65 1.86
CA ILE A 152 3.23 12.08 1.72
C ILE A 152 4.52 12.81 2.06
N ARG A 153 4.99 13.64 1.12
CA ARG A 153 6.13 14.52 1.35
C ARG A 153 5.68 15.72 2.18
N MET A 154 6.17 15.82 3.41
CA MET A 154 5.96 16.99 4.25
C MET A 154 7.11 17.99 4.08
N ASN A 155 6.83 19.12 3.43
CA ASN A 155 7.81 20.20 3.32
C ASN A 155 7.85 21.02 4.62
N GLY A 156 9.04 21.23 5.19
CA GLY A 156 9.24 22.11 6.34
C GLY A 156 8.73 21.57 7.68
N PHE A 157 8.41 20.27 7.76
CA PHE A 157 8.03 19.63 9.03
C PHE A 157 9.22 19.60 9.99
N LYS A 158 9.03 20.15 11.18
CA LYS A 158 9.96 20.05 12.31
C LYS A 158 9.22 19.39 13.45
N TYR A 159 9.83 18.41 14.09
CA TYR A 159 9.32 17.80 15.30
C TYR A 159 10.40 17.80 16.37
N THR A 160 9.97 17.91 17.61
CA THR A 160 10.78 17.63 18.80
C THR A 160 10.10 16.46 19.49
N ILE A 161 10.82 15.35 19.68
CA ILE A 161 10.32 14.27 20.55
C ILE A 161 10.58 14.73 21.98
N GLU A 162 9.53 15.13 22.68
CA GLU A 162 9.60 15.30 24.13
C GLU A 162 9.34 13.94 24.78
N GLU A 163 10.40 13.28 25.27
CA GLU A 163 10.24 12.13 26.15
C GLU A 163 9.62 12.59 27.47
N LYS A 164 8.30 12.50 27.61
CA LYS A 164 7.66 12.58 28.91
C LYS A 164 7.98 11.30 29.69
N GLN A 165 8.93 11.37 30.61
CA GLN A 165 9.03 10.38 31.67
C GLN A 165 7.73 10.44 32.51
N GLY A 166 6.84 9.48 32.26
CA GLY A 166 5.63 9.27 33.06
C GLY A 166 4.43 10.10 32.62
N GLU A 167 3.34 9.37 32.39
CA GLU A 167 1.95 9.83 32.22
C GLU A 167 1.52 10.30 30.81
N LEU A 168 0.72 9.42 30.19
CA LEU A 168 -0.06 9.64 28.99
C LEU A 168 -1.14 10.71 29.24
N GLY A 169 -0.98 11.87 28.62
CA GLY A 169 -2.00 12.90 28.52
C GLY A 169 -1.60 13.95 27.49
N CYS A 170 -2.40 14.09 26.43
CA CYS A 170 -2.27 15.15 25.41
C CYS A 170 -3.30 16.25 25.69
N ILE A 171 -2.86 17.51 25.64
CA ILE A 171 -3.71 18.69 25.39
C ILE A 171 -3.37 19.17 23.98
#